data_AF-A0A524DPT2-F1
#
_entry.id   AF-A0A524DPT2-F1
#
_cell.length_a   1.000
_cell.length_b   1.000
_cell.length_c   1.000
_cell.angle_alpha   90.00
_cell.angle_beta   90.00
_cell.angle_gamma   90.00
#
_symmetry.space_group_name_H-M   'P 1'
#
loop_
_entity.id
_entity.type
_entity.pdbx_description
1 polymer ?
#
loop_
_entity_poly.entity_id
_entity_poly.type
_entity_poly.pdbx_seq_one_letter_code
_entity_poly.pdbx_strand_id
1 'polypeptide(L)'
;KKPFKKAKIEKDDGLNISYDKKELEKYLPHVMSEISKKEKKIKIDSVQYKIEQKIKNEKEELSTPLPNELINPGAIDFIRRCTNKKEAIEILDFLLKRKEVSTDEYKKLKNIILQKGGLKKLIDESGGLKRPGYYERKYYKKEFEHQKFKGRKNF
;
A
#
# COMPACT_ATOMS: atom_id res chain seq x y z
N LYS A 1 2.86 -39.78 12.07
CA LYS A 1 2.06 -38.95 13.02
C LYS A 1 0.59 -39.07 12.62
N LYS A 2 -0.34 -39.34 13.55
CA LYS A 2 -1.78 -39.35 13.22
C LYS A 2 -2.21 -37.94 12.79
N PRO A 3 -2.99 -37.80 11.70
CA PRO A 3 -3.46 -36.50 11.23
C PRO A 3 -4.40 -35.85 12.25
N PHE A 4 -4.37 -34.53 12.33
CA PHE A 4 -5.30 -33.76 13.15
C PHE A 4 -6.73 -34.00 12.66
N LYS A 5 -7.66 -34.18 13.60
CA LYS A 5 -9.08 -34.20 13.24
C LYS A 5 -9.47 -32.80 12.77
N LYS A 6 -10.31 -32.72 11.74
CA LYS A 6 -10.83 -31.43 11.27
C LYS A 6 -11.62 -30.77 12.40
N ALA A 7 -11.36 -29.48 12.62
CA ALA A 7 -12.07 -28.70 13.62
C ALA A 7 -13.57 -28.63 13.28
N LYS A 8 -14.41 -28.64 14.31
CA LYS A 8 -15.86 -28.50 14.14
C LYS A 8 -16.19 -27.01 14.09
N ILE A 9 -16.91 -26.61 13.05
CA ILE A 9 -17.39 -25.24 12.86
C ILE A 9 -18.87 -25.26 13.24
N GLU A 10 -19.25 -24.47 14.25
CA GLU A 10 -20.59 -24.52 14.86
C GLU A 10 -21.59 -23.55 14.23
N LYS A 11 -21.12 -22.58 13.43
CA LYS A 11 -21.95 -21.60 12.71
C LYS A 11 -21.41 -21.35 11.31
N ASP A 12 -22.30 -21.11 10.35
CA ASP A 12 -21.94 -20.85 8.94
C ASP A 12 -21.04 -19.60 8.76
N ASP A 13 -21.04 -18.68 9.73
CA ASP A 13 -20.20 -17.47 9.72
C ASP A 13 -18.71 -17.75 10.00
N GLY A 14 -18.32 -18.98 10.37
CA GLY A 14 -16.92 -19.39 10.58
C GLY A 14 -16.21 -18.77 11.79
N LEU A 15 -16.89 -17.94 12.58
CA LEU A 15 -16.31 -17.17 13.69
C LEU A 15 -16.06 -17.99 14.96
N ASN A 16 -16.77 -19.11 15.15
CA ASN A 16 -16.59 -19.99 16.29
C ASN A 16 -16.06 -21.36 15.84
N ILE A 17 -14.89 -21.73 16.37
CA ILE A 17 -14.21 -22.99 16.10
C ILE A 17 -14.05 -23.75 17.42
N SER A 18 -14.51 -25.01 17.47
CA SER A 18 -14.33 -25.88 18.64
C SER A 18 -13.30 -26.98 18.39
N TYR A 19 -12.51 -27.28 19.43
CA TYR A 19 -11.43 -28.27 19.42
C TYR A 19 -11.62 -29.29 20.55
N ASP A 20 -11.19 -30.54 20.31
CA ASP A 20 -11.19 -31.57 21.34
C ASP A 20 -10.06 -31.33 22.34
N LYS A 21 -10.41 -31.12 23.61
CA LYS A 21 -9.45 -30.83 24.69
C LYS A 21 -8.40 -31.94 24.83
N LYS A 22 -8.80 -33.20 24.69
CA LYS A 22 -7.88 -34.35 24.82
C LYS A 22 -6.85 -34.39 23.69
N GLU A 23 -7.24 -33.92 22.51
CA GLU A 23 -6.33 -33.79 21.36
C GLU A 23 -5.31 -32.67 21.61
N LEU A 24 -5.77 -31.51 22.10
CA LEU A 24 -4.87 -30.42 22.46
C LEU A 24 -3.92 -30.79 23.60
N GLU A 25 -4.36 -31.52 24.61
CA GLU A 25 -3.48 -32.00 25.69
C GLU A 25 -2.40 -32.96 25.18
N LYS A 26 -2.71 -33.77 24.16
CA LYS A 26 -1.74 -34.69 23.55
C LYS A 26 -0.72 -33.99 22.67
N TYR A 27 -1.15 -33.00 21.88
CA TYR A 27 -0.29 -32.35 20.88
C TYR A 27 0.34 -31.04 21.36
N LEU A 28 -0.30 -30.34 22.30
CA LEU A 28 0.11 -29.05 22.87
C LEU A 28 0.03 -29.06 24.42
N PRO A 29 0.70 -30.01 25.11
CA PRO A 29 0.58 -30.20 26.55
C PRO A 29 0.98 -28.96 27.36
N HIS A 30 2.06 -28.28 26.95
CA HIS A 30 2.54 -27.09 27.64
C HIS A 30 1.57 -25.92 27.52
N VAL A 31 1.01 -25.67 26.32
CA VAL A 31 0.02 -24.61 26.09
C VAL A 31 -1.24 -24.85 26.92
N MET A 32 -1.73 -26.10 26.96
CA MET A 32 -2.90 -26.44 27.78
C MET A 32 -2.64 -26.28 29.28
N SER A 33 -1.42 -26.58 29.73
CA SER A 33 -1.01 -26.37 31.11
C SER A 33 -0.94 -24.87 31.46
N GLU A 34 -0.41 -24.03 30.58
CA GLU A 34 -0.34 -22.57 30.75
C GLU A 34 -1.75 -21.95 30.81
N ILE A 35 -2.65 -22.38 29.91
CA ILE A 35 -4.05 -21.93 29.90
C ILE A 35 -4.75 -22.34 31.19
N SER A 36 -4.57 -23.58 31.65
CA SER A 36 -5.23 -24.11 32.85
C SER A 36 -4.74 -23.43 34.12
N LYS A 37 -3.42 -23.21 34.23
CA LYS A 37 -2.80 -22.54 35.38
C LYS A 37 -2.94 -21.02 35.34
N LYS A 38 -3.33 -20.44 34.19
CA LYS A 38 -3.52 -18.99 33.98
C LYS A 38 -2.26 -18.16 34.29
N GLU A 39 -1.07 -18.74 34.13
CA GLU A 39 0.20 -18.12 34.54
C GLU A 39 0.51 -16.82 33.78
N LYS A 40 0.02 -16.68 32.53
CA LYS A 40 0.19 -15.49 31.71
C LYS A 40 -1.15 -15.11 31.05
N LYS A 41 -1.83 -14.13 31.64
CA LYS A 41 -3.08 -13.58 31.09
C LYS A 41 -2.85 -12.15 30.60
N ILE A 42 -3.16 -11.91 29.33
CA ILE A 42 -3.27 -10.56 28.78
C ILE A 42 -4.77 -10.26 28.67
N LYS A 43 -5.24 -9.16 29.25
CA LYS A 43 -6.60 -8.68 29.02
C LYS A 43 -6.64 -8.02 27.64
N ILE A 44 -7.65 -8.38 26.86
CA ILE A 44 -8.00 -7.66 25.64
C ILE A 44 -9.05 -6.64 26.06
N ASP A 45 -8.67 -5.37 26.13
CA ASP A 45 -9.56 -4.31 26.60
C ASP A 45 -10.58 -3.89 25.53
N SER A 46 -10.24 -4.08 24.25
CA SER A 46 -11.17 -3.86 23.14
C SER A 46 -10.74 -4.63 21.90
N VAL A 47 -11.72 -4.98 21.04
CA VAL A 47 -11.50 -5.56 19.72
C VAL A 47 -11.90 -4.50 18.70
N GLN A 48 -10.93 -3.97 17.96
CA GLN A 48 -11.19 -3.03 16.86
C GLN A 48 -11.59 -3.82 15.61
N TYR A 49 -12.87 -3.84 15.26
CA TYR A 49 -13.39 -4.39 14.00
C TYR A 49 -13.06 -3.49 12.77
N LYS A 50 -11.94 -2.76 12.80
CA LYS A 50 -11.52 -1.72 11.83
C LYS A 50 -11.02 -2.30 10.48
N ILE A 51 -11.73 -3.26 9.88
CA ILE A 51 -11.48 -3.57 8.46
C ILE A 51 -12.24 -2.57 7.57
N GLU A 52 -13.45 -2.15 7.97
CA GLU A 52 -14.26 -1.18 7.22
C GLU A 52 -13.87 0.29 7.47
N GLN A 53 -13.38 0.61 8.67
CA GLN A 53 -12.98 1.98 9.03
C GLN A 53 -11.59 2.38 8.51
N LYS A 54 -10.70 1.43 8.19
CA LYS A 54 -9.36 1.73 7.65
C LYS A 54 -9.42 2.47 6.31
N ILE A 55 -10.36 2.10 5.45
CA ILE A 55 -10.55 2.74 4.13
C ILE A 55 -11.01 4.20 4.26
N LYS A 56 -11.75 4.54 5.32
CA LYS A 56 -12.22 5.92 5.57
C LYS A 56 -11.21 6.75 6.35
N ASN A 57 -10.56 6.19 7.37
CA ASN A 57 -9.74 6.96 8.32
C ASN A 57 -8.27 7.09 7.90
N GLU A 58 -7.72 6.21 7.04
CA GLU A 58 -6.35 6.39 6.51
C GLU A 58 -6.20 7.67 5.66
N LYS A 59 -7.32 8.28 5.23
CA LYS A 59 -7.32 9.59 4.56
C LYS A 59 -7.18 10.78 5.53
N GLU A 60 -7.47 10.60 6.81
CA GLU A 60 -7.58 11.71 7.77
C GLU A 60 -6.39 11.82 8.73
N GLU A 61 -5.62 10.76 8.98
CA GLU A 61 -4.55 10.76 10.00
C GLU A 61 -3.12 11.08 9.49
N LEU A 62 -2.90 11.22 8.18
CA LEU A 62 -1.65 11.80 7.70
C LEU A 62 -1.73 13.34 7.80
N SER A 63 -1.07 13.89 8.81
CA SER A 63 -0.98 15.33 9.11
C SER A 63 -0.30 16.18 8.01
N THR A 64 0.09 15.58 6.89
CA THR A 64 0.26 16.24 5.60
C THR A 64 -0.37 15.36 4.52
N PRO A 65 -1.26 15.86 3.64
CA PRO A 65 -1.78 15.05 2.56
C PRO A 65 -0.61 14.61 1.69
N LEU A 66 -0.37 13.30 1.66
CA LEU A 66 0.57 12.69 0.72
C LEU A 66 0.25 13.25 -0.68
N PRO A 67 1.25 13.70 -1.44
CA PRO A 67 1.02 14.26 -2.77
C PRO A 67 0.23 13.26 -3.63
N ASN A 68 -0.78 13.74 -4.35
CA ASN A 68 -1.64 12.90 -5.18
C ASN A 68 -0.85 12.01 -6.16
N GLU A 69 0.30 12.46 -6.66
CA GLU A 69 1.16 11.66 -7.54
C GLU A 69 1.79 10.40 -6.89
N LEU A 70 1.79 10.29 -5.55
CA LEU A 70 2.16 9.04 -4.84
C LEU A 70 0.96 8.12 -4.62
N ILE A 71 -0.21 8.71 -4.33
CA ILE A 71 -1.41 7.94 -3.97
C ILE A 71 -2.10 7.40 -5.22
N ASN A 72 -2.33 8.27 -6.20
CA ASN A 72 -3.06 7.98 -7.41
C ASN A 72 -2.41 8.72 -8.61
N PRO A 73 -1.30 8.18 -9.15
CA PRO A 73 -0.61 8.78 -10.29
C PRO A 73 -1.53 8.85 -11.51
N GLY A 74 -1.58 10.02 -12.16
CA GLY A 74 -2.35 10.23 -13.38
C GLY A 74 -1.57 9.88 -14.65
N ALA A 75 -2.20 10.04 -15.81
CA ALA A 75 -1.58 9.76 -17.11
C ALA A 75 -0.26 10.51 -17.33
N ILE A 76 -0.21 11.79 -16.95
CA ILE A 76 0.99 12.63 -17.06
C ILE A 76 2.12 12.10 -16.17
N ASP A 77 1.82 11.57 -14.97
CA ASP A 77 2.83 11.02 -14.07
C ASP A 77 3.54 9.80 -14.66
N PHE A 78 2.81 8.98 -15.41
CA PHE A 78 3.38 7.86 -16.15
C PHE A 78 4.15 8.32 -17.38
N ILE A 79 3.61 9.28 -18.16
CA ILE A 79 4.28 9.83 -19.34
C ILE A 79 5.62 10.48 -18.97
N ARG A 80 5.71 11.14 -17.82
CA ARG A 80 6.96 11.73 -17.31
C ARG A 80 8.07 10.74 -17.00
N ARG A 81 7.81 9.43 -17.05
CA ARG A 81 8.83 8.37 -16.94
C ARG A 81 9.23 7.77 -18.29
N CYS A 82 8.51 8.08 -19.36
CA CYS A 82 8.77 7.54 -20.69
C CYS A 82 9.97 8.23 -21.32
N THR A 83 10.80 7.44 -22.01
CA THR A 83 11.94 7.96 -22.78
C THR A 83 11.60 8.05 -24.26
N ASN A 84 10.73 7.16 -24.74
CA ASN A 84 10.37 7.02 -26.14
C ASN A 84 8.88 7.31 -26.38
N LYS A 85 8.55 7.76 -27.60
CA LYS A 85 7.15 7.99 -28.00
C LYS A 85 6.31 6.71 -27.95
N LYS A 86 6.90 5.56 -28.32
CA LYS A 86 6.22 4.26 -28.31
C LYS A 86 5.76 3.89 -26.90
N GLU A 87 6.66 3.97 -25.93
CA GLU A 87 6.36 3.74 -24.49
C GLU A 87 5.21 4.63 -24.02
N ALA A 88 5.25 5.93 -24.35
CA ALA A 88 4.20 6.86 -23.93
C ALA A 88 2.83 6.52 -24.53
N ILE A 89 2.78 6.04 -25.78
CA ILE A 89 1.54 5.60 -26.43
C ILE A 89 1.04 4.29 -25.82
N GLU A 90 1.93 3.33 -25.55
CA GLU A 90 1.58 2.06 -24.89
C GLU A 90 0.98 2.29 -23.49
N ILE A 91 1.56 3.22 -22.73
CA ILE A 91 1.00 3.63 -21.43
C ILE A 91 -0.39 4.25 -21.61
N LEU A 92 -0.56 5.15 -22.57
CA LEU A 92 -1.87 5.76 -22.84
C LEU A 92 -2.92 4.71 -23.25
N ASP A 93 -2.55 3.74 -24.08
CA ASP A 93 -3.42 2.63 -24.49
C ASP A 93 -3.82 1.77 -23.29
N PHE A 94 -2.87 1.50 -22.39
CA PHE A 94 -3.12 0.77 -21.15
C PHE A 94 -4.11 1.51 -20.24
N LEU A 95 -3.92 2.82 -20.04
CA LEU A 95 -4.80 3.64 -19.20
C LEU A 95 -6.19 3.79 -19.80
N LEU A 96 -6.31 3.88 -21.13
CA LEU A 96 -7.60 3.89 -21.83
C LEU A 96 -8.36 2.57 -21.64
N LYS A 97 -7.68 1.42 -21.73
CA LYS A 97 -8.29 0.10 -21.49
C LYS A 97 -8.85 -0.03 -20.07
N ARG A 98 -8.17 0.57 -19.09
CA ARG A 98 -8.62 0.59 -17.69
C ARG A 98 -9.66 1.67 -17.39
N LYS A 99 -10.00 2.52 -18.38
CA LYS A 99 -10.90 3.67 -18.23
C LYS A 99 -10.39 4.70 -17.19
N GLU A 100 -9.07 4.77 -17.00
CA GLU A 100 -8.42 5.77 -16.14
C GLU A 100 -8.22 7.12 -16.87
N VAL A 101 -8.32 7.11 -18.20
CA VAL A 101 -8.25 8.29 -19.06
C VAL A 101 -9.46 8.27 -19.99
N SER A 102 -10.11 9.42 -20.17
CA SER A 102 -11.22 9.54 -21.11
C SER A 102 -10.76 9.41 -22.56
N THR A 103 -11.66 9.02 -23.47
CA THR A 103 -11.34 8.90 -24.90
C THR A 103 -10.85 10.21 -25.50
N ASP A 104 -11.36 11.34 -25.01
CA ASP A 104 -11.02 12.67 -25.52
C ASP A 104 -9.66 13.12 -25.02
N GLU A 105 -9.35 12.89 -23.74
CA GLU A 105 -8.02 13.14 -23.19
C GLU A 105 -6.97 12.26 -23.87
N TYR A 106 -7.27 10.98 -24.08
CA TYR A 106 -6.39 10.06 -24.80
C TYR A 106 -6.02 10.61 -26.19
N LYS A 107 -7.02 11.03 -26.98
CA LYS A 107 -6.79 11.57 -28.33
C LYS A 107 -5.93 12.83 -28.29
N LYS A 108 -6.21 13.75 -27.36
CA LYS A 108 -5.43 14.98 -27.17
C LYS A 108 -3.97 14.68 -26.84
N LEU A 109 -3.72 13.84 -25.84
CA LEU A 109 -2.37 13.47 -25.41
C LEU A 109 -1.60 12.73 -26.52
N LYS A 110 -2.26 11.80 -27.20
CA LYS A 110 -1.67 11.06 -28.33
C LYS A 110 -1.24 12.00 -29.46
N ASN A 111 -2.08 12.97 -29.83
CA ASN A 111 -1.74 13.96 -30.86
C ASN A 111 -0.51 14.79 -30.47
N ILE A 112 -0.44 15.24 -29.21
CA ILE A 112 0.73 15.99 -28.70
C ILE A 112 2.00 15.13 -28.79
N ILE A 113 1.96 13.87 -28.32
CA ILE A 113 3.13 12.98 -28.32
C ILE A 113 3.63 12.69 -29.75
N LEU A 114 2.71 12.55 -30.71
CA LEU A 114 3.05 12.27 -32.12
C LEU A 114 3.80 13.43 -32.78
N GLN A 115 3.52 14.69 -32.41
CA GLN A 115 4.22 15.86 -32.95
C GLN A 115 5.75 15.81 -32.72
N LYS A 116 6.51 16.51 -33.57
CA LYS A 116 7.98 16.53 -33.48
C LYS A 116 8.41 17.18 -32.15
N GLY A 117 9.09 16.40 -31.31
CA GLY A 117 9.49 16.83 -29.96
C GLY A 117 8.36 16.98 -28.94
N GLY A 118 7.12 16.61 -29.30
CA GLY A 118 5.95 16.84 -28.43
C GLY A 118 6.01 16.11 -27.09
N LEU A 119 6.54 14.87 -27.07
CA LEU A 119 6.78 14.15 -25.81
C LEU A 119 7.71 14.93 -24.87
N LYS A 120 8.83 15.44 -25.38
CA LYS A 120 9.80 16.19 -24.56
C LYS A 120 9.17 17.48 -24.02
N LYS A 121 8.47 18.24 -24.88
CA LYS A 121 7.73 19.44 -24.48
C LYS A 121 6.72 19.16 -23.38
N LEU A 122 5.89 18.13 -23.56
CA LEU A 122 4.88 17.71 -22.59
C LEU A 122 5.52 17.36 -21.23
N ILE A 123 6.64 16.64 -21.26
CA ILE A 123 7.38 16.28 -20.04
C ILE A 123 7.95 17.53 -19.36
N ASP A 124 8.58 18.42 -20.11
CA ASP A 124 9.20 19.64 -19.60
C ASP A 124 8.15 20.59 -18.99
N GLU A 125 7.03 20.80 -19.67
CA GLU A 125 5.87 21.57 -19.17
C GLU A 125 5.27 20.97 -17.89
N SER A 126 5.28 19.63 -17.78
CA SER A 126 4.74 18.91 -16.64
C SER A 126 5.72 18.78 -15.46
N GLY A 127 6.84 19.50 -15.49
CA GLY A 127 7.85 19.52 -14.41
C GLY A 127 9.03 18.57 -14.62
N GLY A 128 9.32 18.19 -15.87
CA GLY A 128 10.49 17.43 -16.28
C GLY A 128 10.40 15.91 -16.03
N LEU A 129 11.42 15.21 -16.54
CA LEU A 129 11.51 13.74 -16.53
C LEU A 129 11.70 13.19 -15.10
N LYS A 130 10.83 12.27 -14.68
CA LYS A 130 10.93 11.54 -13.42
C LYS A 130 11.98 10.42 -13.53
N ARG A 131 13.25 10.77 -13.32
CA ARG A 131 14.38 9.81 -13.28
C ARG A 131 14.22 8.78 -12.15
N PRO A 132 14.85 7.60 -12.23
CA PRO A 132 14.90 6.64 -11.11
C PRO A 132 15.29 7.33 -9.79
N GLY A 133 14.59 7.02 -8.70
CA GLY A 133 14.77 7.70 -7.41
C GLY A 133 14.07 9.07 -7.26
N TYR A 134 13.13 9.44 -8.15
CA TYR A 134 12.48 10.76 -8.15
C TYR A 134 11.73 11.04 -6.85
N TYR A 135 10.90 10.10 -6.40
CA TYR A 135 10.03 10.30 -5.23
C TYR A 135 10.83 10.32 -3.93
N GLU A 136 11.88 9.51 -3.85
CA GLU A 136 12.86 9.47 -2.77
C GLU A 136 13.57 10.82 -2.62
N ARG A 137 14.03 11.39 -3.73
CA ARG A 137 14.66 12.72 -3.71
C ARG A 137 13.67 13.83 -3.38
N LYS A 138 12.42 13.74 -3.84
CA LYS A 138 11.42 14.80 -3.72
C LYS A 138 10.72 14.82 -2.36
N TYR A 139 10.47 13.65 -1.78
CA TYR A 139 9.62 13.51 -0.59
C TYR A 139 10.39 12.98 0.62
N TYR A 140 11.26 11.98 0.46
CA TYR A 140 11.92 11.35 1.60
C TYR A 140 13.08 12.18 2.19
N LYS A 141 13.75 13.04 1.40
CA LYS A 141 14.85 13.87 1.93
C LYS A 141 14.43 14.93 2.96
N LYS A 142 13.17 15.38 2.95
CA LYS A 142 12.69 16.42 3.88
C LYS A 142 12.55 15.91 5.32
N GLU A 143 12.28 14.62 5.52
CA GLU A 143 12.11 14.06 6.87
C GLU A 143 13.45 13.86 7.61
N PHE A 144 14.54 13.62 6.88
CA PHE A 144 15.87 13.40 7.47
C PHE A 144 16.63 14.69 7.84
N GLU A 145 16.28 15.85 7.28
CA GLU A 145 16.86 17.13 7.73
C GLU A 145 16.30 17.58 9.09
N HIS A 146 15.03 17.27 9.38
CA HIS A 146 14.41 17.51 10.69
C HIS A 146 14.84 16.50 11.78
N GLN A 147 15.46 15.38 11.39
CA GLN A 147 16.06 14.40 12.29
C GLN A 147 17.59 14.54 12.41
N LYS A 148 18.18 15.71 12.12
CA LYS A 148 19.55 15.97 12.59
C LYS A 148 19.55 15.98 14.12
N PHE A 149 19.95 14.84 14.68
CA PHE A 149 20.28 14.56 16.07
C PHE A 149 20.77 15.82 16.80
N LYS A 150 20.05 16.23 17.86
CA LYS A 150 20.64 16.97 18.98
C LYS A 150 21.66 16.06 19.66
N GLY A 151 22.86 15.95 19.10
CA GLY A 151 23.99 15.36 19.78
C GLY A 151 24.23 16.15 21.05
N ARG A 152 23.95 15.53 22.21
CA ARG A 152 24.39 16.03 23.51
C ARG A 152 25.91 16.14 23.46
N LYS A 153 26.44 17.36 23.35
CA LYS A 153 27.84 17.65 23.68
C LYS A 153 27.95 17.64 25.20
N ASN A 154 28.38 16.52 25.77
CA ASN A 154 29.01 16.49 27.08
C ASN A 154 30.35 15.76 26.90
N PHE A 155 31.44 16.52 26.89
CA PHE A 155 32.78 16.07 27.26
C PHE A 155 33.15 16.84 28.52
#